data_AF-A0A098S8V2-F1
#
_entry.id   AF-A0A098S8V2-F1
#
_cell.length_a   1.000
_cell.length_b   1.000
_cell.length_c   1.000
_cell.angle_alpha   90.00
_cell.angle_beta   90.00
_cell.angle_gamma   90.00
#
_symmetry.space_group_name_H-M   'P 1'
#
loop_
_entity.id
_entity.type
_entity.pdbx_description
1 polymer ?
#
loop_
_entity_poly.entity_id
_entity_poly.type
_entity_poly.pdbx_seq_one_letter_code
_entity_poly.pdbx_strand_id
1 'polypeptide(L)'
;MFDLINRGESVDNIVLSDLNSKRLSLREALQLVENGFSVSQENIRYDDAEVAYDADFDEVEWEGNYKSLRGLLVSRQVVEEEQPKEEIITIELSVKDKGLKNWLGENTGKLKDIINKLVVDLYTTEQLLHPDQHK
;
A
#
# COMPACT_ATOMS: atom_id res chain seq x y z
N MET A 1 -7.06 37.51 2.11
CA MET A 1 -5.99 36.96 1.25
C MET A 1 -6.59 36.35 -0.01
N PHE A 2 -7.37 35.27 0.08
CA PHE A 2 -8.01 34.65 -1.09
C PHE A 2 -8.93 35.61 -1.87
N ASP A 3 -9.64 36.51 -1.19
CA ASP A 3 -10.44 37.55 -1.87
C ASP A 3 -9.60 38.55 -2.69
N LEU A 4 -8.35 38.80 -2.31
CA LEU A 4 -7.43 39.67 -3.05
C LEU A 4 -6.88 38.93 -4.28
N ILE A 5 -6.55 37.65 -4.12
CA ILE A 5 -6.18 36.76 -5.23
C ILE A 5 -7.33 36.66 -6.24
N ASN A 6 -8.57 36.48 -5.78
CA ASN A 6 -9.76 36.43 -6.63
C ASN A 6 -10.03 37.74 -7.39
N ARG A 7 -9.48 38.88 -6.91
CA ARG A 7 -9.60 40.19 -7.54
C ARG A 7 -8.38 40.57 -8.40
N GLY A 8 -7.37 39.70 -8.47
CA GLY A 8 -6.12 39.97 -9.19
C GLY A 8 -5.27 41.07 -8.57
N GLU A 9 -5.48 41.38 -7.29
CA GLU A 9 -4.74 42.42 -6.57
C GLU A 9 -3.39 41.87 -6.08
N SER A 10 -2.38 42.73 -5.99
CA SER A 10 -1.04 42.32 -5.53
C SER A 10 -1.12 41.78 -4.10
N VAL A 11 -0.43 40.66 -3.91
CA VAL A 11 -0.37 39.91 -2.66
C VAL A 11 1.04 40.02 -2.04
N ASP A 12 1.86 40.94 -2.56
CA ASP A 12 3.23 41.18 -2.11
C ASP A 12 3.19 41.61 -0.63
N ASN A 13 3.80 40.81 0.24
CA ASN A 13 3.88 40.94 1.72
C ASN A 13 2.78 40.25 2.55
N ILE A 14 1.98 39.33 2.01
CA ILE A 14 1.11 38.50 2.87
C ILE A 14 1.87 37.26 3.39
N VAL A 15 2.09 37.22 4.71
CA VAL A 15 2.67 36.07 5.41
C VAL A 15 1.53 35.25 6.01
N LEU A 16 1.50 33.94 5.75
CA LEU A 16 0.60 33.00 6.41
C LEU A 16 1.09 32.77 7.84
N SER A 17 0.55 33.55 8.77
CA SER A 17 1.09 33.66 10.14
C SER A 17 0.79 32.47 11.06
N ASP A 18 -0.02 31.50 10.66
CA ASP A 18 -0.40 30.39 11.54
C ASP A 18 -0.85 29.12 10.79
N LEU A 19 0.13 28.41 10.22
CA LEU A 19 -0.09 27.11 9.55
C LEU A 19 -0.27 25.95 10.55
N ASN A 20 0.09 26.15 11.83
CA ASN A 20 -0.05 25.14 12.87
C ASN A 20 -1.49 25.00 13.39
N SER A 21 -2.26 26.10 13.43
CA SER A 21 -3.66 26.06 13.86
C SER A 21 -4.66 25.91 12.71
N LYS A 22 -4.27 26.29 11.47
CA LYS A 22 -5.17 26.29 10.31
C LYS A 22 -4.48 25.71 9.07
N ARG A 23 -4.79 24.46 8.78
CA ARG A 23 -4.43 23.82 7.51
C ARG A 23 -5.29 24.35 6.36
N LEU A 24 -4.69 24.44 5.18
CA LEU A 24 -5.33 24.89 3.95
C LEU A 24 -6.12 23.75 3.32
N SER A 25 -7.28 24.04 2.73
CA SER A 25 -7.93 23.10 1.80
C SER A 25 -7.06 22.88 0.56
N LEU A 26 -7.28 21.77 -0.14
CA LEU A 26 -6.56 21.48 -1.39
C LEU A 26 -6.78 22.59 -2.43
N ARG A 27 -8.01 23.12 -2.51
CA ARG A 27 -8.37 24.22 -3.42
C ARG A 27 -7.61 25.51 -3.10
N GLU A 28 -7.54 25.88 -1.83
CA GLU A 28 -6.79 27.05 -1.38
C GLU A 28 -5.29 26.90 -1.67
N ALA A 29 -4.74 25.71 -1.45
CA ALA A 29 -3.34 25.41 -1.74
C ALA A 29 -3.02 25.53 -3.24
N LEU A 30 -3.88 24.97 -4.10
CA LEU A 30 -3.74 25.08 -5.55
C LEU A 30 -3.77 26.55 -6.01
N GLN A 31 -4.74 27.31 -5.51
CA GLN A 31 -4.87 28.73 -5.84
C GLN A 31 -3.64 29.54 -5.43
N LEU A 32 -3.02 29.22 -4.30
CA LEU A 32 -1.77 29.85 -3.86
C LEU A 32 -0.60 29.49 -4.79
N VAL A 33 -0.47 28.21 -5.16
CA VAL A 33 0.58 27.74 -6.08
C VAL A 33 0.47 28.40 -7.45
N GLU A 34 -0.74 28.52 -8.00
CA GLU A 34 -0.99 29.22 -9.28
C GLU A 34 -0.56 30.69 -9.26
N ASN A 35 -0.56 31.30 -8.07
CA ASN A 35 -0.17 32.70 -7.87
C ASN A 35 1.27 32.84 -7.36
N GLY A 36 2.10 31.79 -7.50
CA GLY A 36 3.54 31.83 -7.22
C GLY A 36 3.94 31.59 -5.76
N PHE A 37 3.00 31.18 -4.90
CA PHE A 37 3.31 30.84 -3.52
C PHE A 37 3.73 29.38 -3.38
N SER A 38 4.78 29.12 -2.59
CA SER A 38 5.16 27.76 -2.22
C SER A 38 4.35 27.27 -1.04
N VAL A 39 3.61 26.17 -1.21
CA VAL A 39 2.82 25.53 -0.15
C VAL A 39 3.41 24.15 0.15
N SER A 40 3.77 23.89 1.41
CA SER A 40 4.22 22.56 1.84
C SER A 40 3.02 21.61 2.01
N GLN A 41 3.20 20.34 1.65
CA GLN A 41 2.15 19.31 1.75
C GLN A 41 1.61 19.13 3.17
N GLU A 42 2.46 19.25 4.19
CA GLU A 42 2.05 19.12 5.60
C GLU A 42 1.03 20.18 6.07
N ASN A 43 0.90 21.25 5.29
CA ASN A 43 -0.02 22.35 5.55
C ASN A 43 -1.36 22.18 4.83
N ILE A 44 -1.52 21.12 4.01
CA ILE A 44 -2.73 20.83 3.27
C ILE A 44 -3.57 19.82 4.06
N ARG A 45 -4.84 20.15 4.27
CA ARG A 45 -5.86 19.24 4.76
C ARG A 45 -6.58 18.63 3.57
N TYR A 46 -6.64 17.31 3.54
CA TYR A 46 -7.48 16.56 2.61
C TYR A 46 -8.79 16.23 3.31
N ASP A 47 -9.91 16.57 2.67
CA ASP A 47 -11.26 16.29 3.14
C ASP A 47 -12.08 15.78 1.94
N ASP A 48 -12.55 14.54 2.02
CA ASP A 48 -13.34 13.91 0.96
C ASP A 48 -14.66 14.65 0.72
N ALA A 49 -15.18 15.39 1.72
CA ALA A 49 -16.38 16.21 1.55
C ALA A 49 -16.16 17.42 0.62
N GLU A 50 -14.91 17.81 0.38
CA GLU A 50 -14.54 18.90 -0.55
C GLU A 50 -14.34 18.39 -1.99
N VAL A 51 -14.35 17.06 -2.21
CA VAL A 51 -14.34 16.45 -3.54
C VAL A 51 -15.76 16.56 -4.11
N ALA A 52 -15.96 17.58 -4.94
CA ALA A 52 -17.22 17.78 -5.63
C ALA A 52 -17.40 16.76 -6.75
N TYR A 53 -18.65 16.39 -7.01
CA TYR A 53 -19.02 15.58 -8.15
C TYR A 53 -18.56 16.22 -9.45
N ASP A 54 -17.86 15.46 -10.28
CA ASP A 54 -17.38 15.85 -11.60
C ASP A 54 -17.90 14.83 -12.61
N ALA A 55 -18.90 15.22 -13.40
CA ALA A 55 -19.52 14.32 -14.39
C ALA A 55 -18.51 13.79 -15.43
N ASP A 56 -17.46 14.55 -15.74
CA ASP A 56 -16.44 14.12 -16.69
C ASP A 56 -15.46 13.10 -16.10
N PHE A 57 -15.48 12.89 -14.78
CA PHE A 57 -14.65 11.92 -14.07
C PHE A 57 -15.46 10.78 -13.45
N ASP A 58 -16.59 11.10 -12.82
CA ASP A 58 -17.42 10.19 -12.02
C ASP A 58 -18.38 9.36 -12.87
N GLU A 59 -18.87 9.88 -14.01
CA GLU A 59 -19.76 9.15 -14.93
C GLU A 59 -18.99 8.40 -16.03
N VAL A 60 -17.68 8.61 -16.12
CA VAL A 60 -16.85 8.00 -17.15
C VAL A 60 -16.44 6.60 -16.73
N GLU A 61 -16.92 5.59 -17.44
CA GLU A 61 -16.34 4.26 -17.42
C GLU A 61 -15.06 4.26 -18.26
N TRP A 62 -13.92 4.23 -17.57
CA TRP A 62 -12.61 4.20 -18.20
C TRP A 62 -12.34 2.78 -18.74
N GLU A 63 -12.33 2.58 -20.06
CA GLU A 63 -11.96 1.29 -20.68
C GLU A 63 -10.44 1.15 -20.91
N GLY A 64 -9.79 0.13 -20.32
CA GLY A 64 -8.35 -0.10 -20.52
C GLY A 64 -7.72 -1.16 -19.62
N ASN A 65 -6.55 -1.68 -20.04
CA ASN A 65 -5.69 -2.51 -19.20
C ASN A 65 -4.86 -1.60 -18.27
N TYR A 66 -5.49 -1.12 -17.20
CA TYR A 66 -4.81 -0.27 -16.21
C TYR A 66 -3.83 -1.10 -15.40
N LYS A 67 -2.56 -0.67 -15.38
CA LYS A 67 -1.61 -1.16 -14.39
C LYS A 67 -2.02 -0.58 -13.04
N SER A 68 -1.90 -1.38 -11.98
CA SER A 68 -2.14 -0.88 -10.63
C SER A 68 -1.27 0.34 -10.37
N LEU A 69 -1.82 1.34 -9.66
CA LEU A 69 -1.07 2.54 -9.26
C LEU A 69 0.26 2.16 -8.59
N ARG A 70 0.24 1.11 -7.78
CA ARG A 70 1.45 0.57 -7.15
C ARG A 70 2.45 0.03 -8.15
N GLY A 71 2.04 -0.73 -9.16
CA GLY A 71 2.94 -1.18 -10.24
C GLY A 71 3.56 -0.01 -11.00
N LEU A 72 2.81 1.08 -11.17
CA LEU A 72 3.31 2.32 -11.76
C LEU A 72 4.33 3.01 -10.85
N LEU A 73 4.10 3.04 -9.54
CA LEU A 73 5.03 3.60 -8.54
C LEU A 73 6.31 2.77 -8.37
N VAL A 74 6.22 1.43 -8.40
CA VAL A 74 7.37 0.51 -8.42
C VAL A 74 8.20 0.74 -9.67
N SER A 75 7.57 0.86 -10.85
CA SER A 75 8.28 1.15 -12.11
C SER A 75 9.02 2.50 -12.09
N ARG A 76 8.57 3.43 -11.25
CA ARG A 76 9.19 4.75 -11.03
C ARG A 76 10.14 4.78 -9.83
N GLN A 77 10.42 3.62 -9.22
CA GLN A 77 11.31 3.45 -8.06
C GLN A 77 10.88 4.28 -6.83
N VAL A 78 9.59 4.61 -6.72
CA VAL A 78 9.05 5.38 -5.59
C VAL A 78 8.71 4.46 -4.41
N VAL A 79 8.44 3.18 -4.68
CA VAL A 79 8.03 2.19 -3.69
C VAL A 79 8.70 0.85 -4.03
N GLU A 80 9.15 0.11 -3.02
CA GLU A 80 9.72 -1.23 -3.22
C GLU A 80 8.64 -2.24 -3.63
N GLU A 81 9.03 -3.18 -4.49
CA GLU A 81 8.19 -4.26 -4.98
C GLU A 81 7.85 -5.21 -3.83
N GLU A 82 6.55 -5.44 -3.57
CA GLU A 82 6.13 -6.37 -2.53
C GLU A 82 6.53 -7.78 -2.97
N GLN A 83 7.40 -8.44 -2.19
CA GLN A 83 7.73 -9.84 -2.44
C GLN A 83 6.42 -10.65 -2.48
N PRO A 84 6.28 -11.58 -3.43
CA PRO A 84 5.07 -12.39 -3.53
C PRO A 84 4.79 -13.01 -2.16
N LYS A 85 3.57 -12.77 -1.68
CA LYS A 85 3.09 -13.26 -0.39
C LYS A 85 3.29 -14.78 -0.39
N GLU A 86 4.24 -15.27 0.39
CA GLU A 86 4.45 -16.72 0.53
C GLU A 86 3.12 -17.34 0.93
N GLU A 87 2.60 -18.27 0.13
CA GLU A 87 1.41 -19.03 0.48
C GLU A 87 1.78 -19.93 1.66
N ILE A 88 1.40 -19.51 2.87
CA ILE A 88 1.66 -20.27 4.09
C ILE A 88 0.60 -21.37 4.19
N ILE A 89 1.02 -22.62 3.98
CA ILE A 89 0.21 -23.80 4.27
C ILE A 89 0.34 -24.11 5.76
N THR A 90 -0.76 -24.03 6.50
CA THR A 90 -0.80 -24.39 7.93
C THR A 90 -1.12 -25.88 8.09
N ILE A 91 -0.27 -26.62 8.78
CA ILE A 91 -0.48 -28.03 9.12
C ILE A 91 -0.81 -28.13 10.61
N GLU A 92 -1.98 -28.71 10.94
CA GLU A 92 -2.37 -28.97 12.31
C GLU A 92 -1.90 -30.36 12.77
N LEU A 93 -1.18 -30.41 13.89
CA LEU A 93 -0.68 -31.64 14.50
C LEU A 93 -1.38 -31.86 15.84
N SER A 94 -2.06 -33.00 15.99
CA SER A 94 -2.70 -33.40 17.25
C SER A 94 -1.90 -34.48 17.96
N VAL A 95 -1.50 -34.21 19.19
CA VAL A 95 -0.68 -35.10 20.01
C VAL A 95 -1.34 -35.34 21.36
N LYS A 96 -1.47 -36.62 21.73
CA LYS A 96 -2.10 -37.06 23.00
C LYS A 96 -1.14 -37.05 24.18
N ASP A 97 0.16 -37.17 23.93
CA ASP A 97 1.18 -37.23 24.98
C ASP A 97 1.59 -35.83 25.47
N LYS A 98 1.58 -35.64 26.79
CA LYS A 98 1.87 -34.34 27.42
C LYS A 98 3.36 -33.98 27.34
N GLY A 99 4.25 -34.98 27.41
CA GLY A 99 5.70 -34.77 27.29
C GLY A 99 6.07 -34.34 25.87
N LEU A 100 5.51 -34.99 24.87
CA LEU A 100 5.69 -34.67 23.46
C LEU A 100 5.12 -33.30 23.12
N LYS A 101 3.98 -32.91 23.71
CA LYS A 101 3.42 -31.56 23.53
C LYS A 101 4.37 -30.46 24.04
N ASN A 102 4.98 -30.66 25.20
CA ASN A 102 5.95 -29.71 25.75
C ASN A 102 7.22 -29.65 24.89
N TRP A 103 7.73 -30.81 24.49
CA TRP A 103 8.90 -30.89 23.62
C TRP A 103 8.67 -30.20 22.26
N LEU A 104 7.47 -30.36 21.68
CA LEU A 104 7.08 -29.69 20.44
C LEU A 104 7.09 -28.17 20.59
N GLY A 105 6.53 -27.65 21.69
CA GLY A 105 6.54 -26.21 21.97
C GLY A 105 7.95 -25.63 22.00
N GLU A 106 8.88 -26.29 22.69
CA GLU A 106 10.28 -25.86 22.81
C GLU A 106 11.09 -26.01 21.51
N ASN A 107 10.73 -26.95 20.64
CA ASN A 107 11.49 -27.30 19.44
C ASN A 107 10.80 -26.91 18.12
N THR A 108 9.73 -26.10 18.18
CA THR A 108 8.90 -25.70 17.03
C THR A 108 9.73 -25.21 15.83
N GLY A 109 10.77 -24.40 16.07
CA GLY A 109 11.63 -23.88 15.00
C GLY A 109 12.39 -24.99 14.25
N LYS A 110 13.06 -25.90 14.97
CA LYS A 110 13.78 -27.03 14.37
C LYS A 110 12.82 -28.00 13.67
N LEU A 111 11.64 -28.19 14.24
CA LEU A 111 10.61 -29.03 13.65
C LEU A 111 10.12 -28.46 12.32
N LYS A 112 9.88 -27.14 12.25
CA LYS A 112 9.50 -26.45 11.00
C LYS A 112 10.52 -26.71 9.89
N ASP A 113 11.80 -26.59 10.19
CA ASP A 113 12.86 -26.81 9.20
C ASP A 113 12.90 -28.26 8.69
N ILE A 114 12.69 -29.23 9.59
CA ILE A 114 12.67 -30.66 9.24
C ILE A 114 11.43 -30.99 8.40
N ILE A 115 10.25 -30.52 8.82
CA ILE A 115 9.00 -30.75 8.09
C ILE A 115 9.07 -30.14 6.69
N ASN A 116 9.57 -28.91 6.56
CA ASN A 116 9.71 -28.26 5.26
C ASN A 116 10.58 -29.07 4.30
N LYS A 117 11.73 -29.58 4.78
CA LYS A 117 12.60 -30.45 3.95
C LYS A 117 11.91 -31.74 3.56
N LEU A 118 11.23 -32.40 4.50
CA LEU A 118 10.49 -33.63 4.21
C LEU A 118 9.39 -33.43 3.17
N VAL A 119 8.66 -32.31 3.22
CA VAL A 119 7.62 -31.99 2.23
C VAL A 119 8.23 -31.81 0.84
N VAL A 120 9.37 -31.12 0.73
CA VAL A 120 10.10 -30.96 -0.54
C VAL A 120 10.58 -32.31 -1.08
N ASP A 121 11.15 -33.16 -0.23
CA ASP A 121 11.65 -34.47 -0.62
C ASP A 121 10.51 -35.40 -1.05
N LEU A 122 9.38 -35.39 -0.34
CA LEU A 122 8.16 -36.11 -0.70
C LEU A 122 7.65 -35.67 -2.07
N TYR A 123 7.52 -34.36 -2.29
CA TYR A 123 7.08 -33.83 -3.58
C TYR A 123 8.02 -34.25 -4.71
N THR A 124 9.34 -34.13 -4.50
CA THR A 124 10.34 -34.49 -5.51
C THR A 124 10.28 -35.99 -5.84
N THR A 125 10.07 -36.82 -4.82
CA THR A 125 9.94 -38.28 -4.99
C THR A 125 8.67 -38.65 -5.75
N GLU A 126 7.54 -38.01 -5.45
CA GLU A 126 6.28 -38.17 -6.19
C GLU A 126 6.41 -37.77 -7.66
N GLN A 127 7.10 -36.66 -7.97
CA GLN A 127 7.38 -36.26 -9.36
C GLN A 127 8.20 -37.30 -10.13
N LEU A 128 9.13 -37.98 -9.46
CA LEU A 128 9.96 -39.03 -10.05
C LEU A 128 9.18 -40.33 -10.29
N LEU A 129 8.21 -40.65 -9.42
CA LEU A 129 7.39 -41.85 -9.51
C LEU A 129 6.19 -41.69 -10.45
N HIS A 130 5.67 -40.47 -10.62
CA HIS A 130 4.48 -40.17 -11.42
C HIS A 130 4.68 -38.96 -12.36
N PRO A 131 5.58 -39.07 -13.38
CA PRO A 131 5.92 -37.95 -14.25
C PRO A 131 4.79 -37.47 -15.17
N ASP A 132 3.74 -38.27 -15.39
CA ASP A 132 2.64 -37.96 -16.32
C ASP A 132 1.43 -37.27 -15.67
N GLN A 133 1.42 -37.02 -14.35
CA GLN A 133 0.26 -36.43 -13.65
C GLN A 133 0.32 -34.91 -13.46
N HIS A 134 1.39 -34.26 -13.90
CA HIS A 134 1.63 -32.82 -13.68
C HIS A 134 1.85 -32.00 -14.96
N LYS A 135 1.33 -32.48 -16.11
CA LYS A 135 1.25 -31.70 -17.36
C LYS A 135 -0.01 -30.87 -17.46
#